data_AF-A0A5B8MPY6-F1
#
_entry.id   AF-A0A5B8MPY6-F1
#
_cell.length_a   1.000
_cell.length_b   1.000
_cell.length_c   1.000
_cell.angle_alpha   90.00
_cell.angle_beta   90.00
_cell.angle_gamma   90.00
#
_symmetry.space_group_name_H-M   'P 1'
#
loop_
_entity.id
_entity.type
_entity.pdbx_description
1 polymer ?
#
loop_
_entity_poly.entity_id
_entity_poly.type
_entity_poly.pdbx_seq_one_letter_code
_entity_poly.pdbx_strand_id
1 'polypeptide(L)'
;MEGKEGLPVADTTVVAHLEYEAARIATNEPEQAFSAKMRLAWALAHSERGRVDYERATRMIEDMMEVTSDVKREDREVMNELLYLKAVANLNTDDLITAHYTVTKLLERSPRSNQGNALKGRINNEILKKGLAGIGILAGVVTVGVTLAMRLAKR
;
A
#
# COMPACT_ATOMS: atom_id res chain seq x y z
N MET A 1 19.10 1.73 18.64
CA MET A 1 19.02 0.62 17.68
C MET A 1 17.99 1.03 16.63
N GLU A 2 18.45 1.72 15.58
CA GLU A 2 17.60 2.22 14.49
C GLU A 2 17.17 1.02 13.62
N GLY A 3 15.90 0.63 13.68
CA GLY A 3 15.29 -0.26 12.70
C GLY A 3 15.07 0.49 11.38
N LYS A 4 16.16 0.73 10.64
CA LYS A 4 16.13 1.17 9.25
C LYS A 4 16.43 -0.03 8.36
N GLU A 5 15.48 -0.92 8.18
CA GLU A 5 15.53 -1.90 7.08
C GLU A 5 14.17 -1.91 6.38
N GLY A 6 14.19 -2.19 5.08
CA GLY A 6 13.11 -1.90 4.15
C GLY A 6 11.76 -2.57 4.46
N LEU A 7 10.84 -2.43 3.52
CA LEU A 7 9.62 -3.24 3.54
C LEU A 7 10.04 -4.71 3.51
N PRO A 8 9.27 -5.61 4.14
CA PRO A 8 9.49 -7.04 3.99
C PRO A 8 9.64 -7.42 2.52
N VAL A 9 10.41 -8.47 2.25
CA VAL A 9 10.60 -8.99 0.90
C VAL A 9 10.15 -10.44 0.90
N ALA A 10 9.32 -10.80 -0.07
CA ALA A 10 8.87 -12.16 -0.30
C ALA A 10 9.68 -12.76 -1.45
N ASP A 11 10.49 -13.77 -1.14
CA ASP A 11 11.27 -14.45 -2.17
C ASP A 11 10.38 -15.26 -3.13
N THR A 12 10.97 -15.64 -4.26
CA THR A 12 10.26 -16.38 -5.32
C THR A 12 9.66 -17.71 -4.84
N THR A 13 10.25 -18.35 -3.83
CA THR A 13 9.77 -19.63 -3.29
C THR A 13 8.57 -19.44 -2.36
N VAL A 14 8.56 -18.38 -1.55
CA VAL A 14 7.41 -17.98 -0.73
C VAL A 14 6.21 -17.66 -1.61
N VAL A 15 6.42 -16.89 -2.68
CA VAL A 15 5.35 -16.58 -3.64
C VAL A 15 4.81 -17.87 -4.28
N ALA A 16 5.68 -18.75 -4.77
CA ALA A 16 5.26 -20.01 -5.39
C ALA A 16 4.47 -20.92 -4.44
N HIS A 17 4.90 -21.00 -3.18
CA HIS A 17 4.21 -21.77 -2.15
C HIS A 17 2.79 -21.24 -1.91
N LEU A 18 2.66 -19.92 -1.74
CA LEU A 18 1.37 -19.28 -1.48
C LEU A 18 0.44 -19.28 -2.71
N GLU A 19 0.99 -19.26 -3.92
CA GLU A 19 0.22 -19.48 -5.15
C GLU A 19 -0.40 -20.88 -5.17
N TYR A 20 0.40 -21.90 -4.88
CA TYR A 20 -0.07 -23.28 -4.78
C TYR A 20 -1.10 -23.45 -3.66
N GLU A 21 -0.81 -22.91 -2.47
CA GLU A 21 -1.70 -22.97 -1.32
C GLU A 21 -3.05 -22.32 -1.62
N ALA A 22 -3.06 -21.11 -2.17
CA ALA A 22 -4.27 -20.38 -2.51
C ALA A 22 -5.11 -21.11 -3.57
N ALA A 23 -4.47 -21.70 -4.60
CA ALA A 23 -5.17 -22.49 -5.62
C ALA A 23 -5.81 -23.76 -5.03
N ARG A 24 -5.06 -24.47 -4.18
CA ARG A 24 -5.53 -25.69 -3.51
C ARG A 24 -6.70 -25.39 -2.56
N ILE A 25 -6.57 -24.38 -1.72
CA ILE A 25 -7.61 -23.98 -0.75
C ILE A 25 -8.85 -23.48 -1.49
N ALA A 26 -8.70 -22.68 -2.55
CA ALA A 26 -9.85 -22.21 -3.33
C ALA A 26 -10.69 -23.35 -3.93
N THR A 27 -10.07 -24.51 -4.17
CA THR A 27 -10.76 -25.69 -4.73
C THR A 27 -11.35 -26.57 -3.63
N ASN A 28 -10.61 -26.81 -2.55
CA ASN A 28 -10.97 -27.81 -1.54
C ASN A 28 -11.71 -27.25 -0.32
N GLU A 29 -11.45 -25.98 0.04
CA GLU A 29 -11.86 -25.33 1.29
C GLU A 29 -12.28 -23.86 1.01
N PRO A 30 -13.36 -23.63 0.24
CA PRO A 30 -13.74 -22.30 -0.25
C PRO A 30 -14.01 -21.28 0.86
N GLU A 31 -14.44 -21.73 2.04
CA GLU A 31 -14.63 -20.89 3.23
C GLU A 31 -13.32 -20.28 3.76
N GLN A 32 -12.16 -20.89 3.46
CA GLN A 32 -10.84 -20.40 3.83
C GLN A 32 -10.14 -19.64 2.70
N ALA A 33 -10.74 -19.59 1.51
CA ALA A 33 -10.15 -18.99 0.32
C ALA A 33 -9.80 -17.51 0.51
N PHE A 34 -10.61 -16.76 1.28
CA PHE A 34 -10.32 -15.35 1.56
C PHE A 34 -9.01 -15.17 2.34
N SER A 35 -8.82 -15.93 3.42
CA SER A 35 -7.60 -15.89 4.23
C SER A 35 -6.36 -16.33 3.44
N ALA A 36 -6.50 -17.34 2.57
CA ALA A 36 -5.44 -17.78 1.68
C ALA A 36 -5.06 -16.72 0.64
N LYS A 37 -6.07 -16.06 0.04
CA LYS A 37 -5.86 -14.92 -0.87
C LYS A 37 -5.18 -13.75 -0.17
N MET A 38 -5.50 -13.47 1.09
CA MET A 38 -4.83 -12.42 1.87
C MET A 38 -3.32 -12.70 2.02
N ARG A 39 -2.94 -13.94 2.35
CA ARG A 39 -1.53 -14.35 2.44
C ARG A 39 -0.82 -14.20 1.10
N LEU A 40 -1.47 -14.64 0.01
CA LEU A 40 -0.94 -14.48 -1.34
C LEU A 40 -0.79 -13.00 -1.73
N ALA A 41 -1.79 -12.16 -1.44
CA ALA A 41 -1.73 -10.72 -1.70
C ALA A 41 -0.58 -10.05 -0.96
N TRP A 42 -0.33 -10.44 0.30
CA TRP A 42 0.85 -9.98 1.04
C TRP A 42 2.15 -10.36 0.32
N ALA A 43 2.31 -11.61 -0.10
CA ALA A 43 3.52 -12.06 -0.76
C ALA A 43 3.72 -11.39 -2.12
N LEU A 44 2.66 -11.23 -2.91
CA LEU A 44 2.72 -10.55 -4.20
C LEU A 44 3.08 -9.08 -4.05
N ALA A 45 2.53 -8.37 -3.06
CA ALA A 45 2.84 -6.96 -2.81
C ALA A 45 4.31 -6.73 -2.40
N HIS A 46 4.96 -7.75 -1.85
CA HIS A 46 6.36 -7.72 -1.39
C HIS A 46 7.31 -8.58 -2.27
N SER A 47 6.85 -9.05 -3.42
CA SER A 47 7.55 -10.04 -4.25
C SER A 47 8.85 -9.53 -4.87
N GLU A 48 9.90 -10.35 -4.82
CA GLU A 48 11.15 -10.11 -5.56
C GLU A 48 10.99 -10.21 -7.08
N ARG A 49 9.91 -10.85 -7.57
CA ARG A 49 9.63 -10.96 -9.02
C ARG A 49 9.26 -9.61 -9.64
N GLY A 50 9.01 -8.59 -8.81
CA GLY A 50 8.86 -7.20 -9.24
C GLY A 50 7.47 -6.82 -9.72
N ARG A 51 7.41 -5.87 -10.67
CA ARG A 51 6.18 -5.14 -11.06
C ARG A 51 4.97 -6.04 -11.38
N VAL A 52 5.20 -7.17 -12.05
CA VAL A 52 4.11 -8.08 -12.46
C VAL A 52 3.32 -8.60 -11.27
N ASP A 53 3.99 -8.90 -10.16
CA ASP A 53 3.36 -9.41 -8.94
C ASP A 53 2.69 -8.28 -8.16
N TYR A 54 3.29 -7.09 -8.11
CA TYR A 54 2.69 -5.93 -7.45
C TYR A 54 1.34 -5.55 -8.11
N GLU A 55 1.28 -5.53 -9.45
CA GLU A 55 0.05 -5.24 -10.19
C GLU A 55 -1.00 -6.34 -10.02
N ARG A 56 -0.58 -7.60 -9.86
CA ARG A 56 -1.49 -8.70 -9.53
C ARG A 56 -2.00 -8.59 -8.10
N ALA A 57 -1.16 -8.18 -7.16
CA ALA A 57 -1.56 -7.90 -5.77
C ALA A 57 -2.65 -6.81 -5.74
N THR A 58 -2.42 -5.68 -6.42
CA THR A 58 -3.38 -4.57 -6.46
C THR A 58 -4.77 -5.02 -6.92
N ARG A 59 -4.85 -5.73 -8.06
CA ARG A 59 -6.13 -6.25 -8.58
C ARG A 59 -6.81 -7.19 -7.59
N MET A 60 -6.07 -8.16 -7.06
CA MET A 60 -6.60 -9.11 -6.08
C MET A 60 -7.11 -8.41 -4.81
N ILE A 61 -6.40 -7.39 -4.34
CA ILE A 61 -6.77 -6.62 -3.15
C ILE A 61 -8.03 -5.79 -3.42
N GLU A 62 -8.15 -5.19 -4.60
CA GLU A 62 -9.36 -4.44 -5.00
C GLU A 62 -10.60 -5.34 -5.01
N ASP A 63 -10.51 -6.53 -5.63
CA ASP A 63 -11.59 -7.53 -5.60
C ASP A 63 -11.97 -7.90 -4.15
N MET A 64 -10.97 -8.12 -3.29
CA MET A 64 -11.22 -8.45 -1.87
C MET A 64 -11.85 -7.27 -1.12
N MET A 65 -11.47 -6.03 -1.42
CA MET A 65 -12.04 -4.83 -0.81
C MET A 65 -13.52 -4.65 -1.18
N GLU A 66 -13.89 -4.94 -2.43
CA GLU A 66 -15.30 -4.91 -2.89
C GLU A 66 -16.16 -5.92 -2.13
N VAL A 67 -15.64 -7.13 -1.91
CA VAL A 67 -16.33 -8.14 -1.09
C VAL A 67 -16.42 -7.72 0.38
N THR A 68 -15.42 -6.98 0.88
CA THR A 68 -15.33 -6.57 2.29
C THR A 68 -16.11 -5.28 2.58
N SER A 69 -16.48 -4.48 1.56
CA SER A 69 -17.10 -3.15 1.76
C SER A 69 -18.49 -3.16 2.42
N ASP A 70 -19.11 -4.33 2.62
CA ASP A 70 -20.48 -4.47 3.11
C ASP A 70 -20.65 -4.92 4.58
N VAL A 71 -19.57 -5.05 5.38
CA VAL A 71 -19.68 -5.83 6.64
C VAL A 71 -19.00 -5.17 7.88
N LYS A 72 -19.27 -5.78 9.05
CA LYS A 72 -19.29 -5.34 10.46
C LYS A 72 -17.93 -4.88 11.02
N ARG A 73 -17.87 -4.75 12.36
CA ARG A 73 -16.70 -4.26 13.13
C ARG A 73 -15.44 -5.12 12.96
N GLU A 74 -15.59 -6.43 12.77
CA GLU A 74 -14.50 -7.42 12.55
C GLU A 74 -13.82 -7.20 11.19
N ASP A 75 -14.57 -6.76 10.19
CA ASP A 75 -14.06 -6.43 8.85
C ASP A 75 -13.23 -5.14 8.83
N ARG A 76 -13.19 -4.39 9.95
CA ARG A 76 -12.36 -3.19 10.04
C ARG A 76 -10.87 -3.50 10.07
N GLU A 77 -10.46 -4.57 10.73
CA GLU A 77 -9.05 -4.98 10.77
C GLU A 77 -8.62 -5.54 9.42
N VAL A 78 -9.46 -6.37 8.81
CA VAL A 78 -9.26 -6.88 7.44
C VAL A 78 -9.11 -5.74 6.44
N MET A 79 -10.00 -4.76 6.47
CA MET A 79 -9.93 -3.61 5.57
C MET A 79 -8.69 -2.73 5.84
N ASN A 80 -8.23 -2.63 7.09
CA ASN A 80 -6.99 -1.93 7.38
C ASN A 80 -5.77 -2.66 6.80
N GLU A 81 -5.74 -3.99 6.88
CA GLU A 81 -4.72 -4.83 6.24
C GLU A 81 -4.75 -4.67 4.70
N LEU A 82 -5.93 -4.74 4.09
CA LEU A 82 -6.09 -4.53 2.65
C LEU A 82 -5.60 -3.13 2.20
N LEU A 83 -5.92 -2.08 2.96
CA LEU A 83 -5.43 -0.73 2.69
C LEU A 83 -3.91 -0.65 2.84
N TYR A 84 -3.32 -1.31 3.85
CA TYR A 84 -1.88 -1.38 4.01
C TYR A 84 -1.22 -2.07 2.81
N LEU A 85 -1.68 -3.27 2.45
CA LEU A 85 -1.18 -4.05 1.32
C LEU A 85 -1.32 -3.30 -0.01
N LYS A 86 -2.47 -2.65 -0.24
CA LYS A 86 -2.70 -1.83 -1.44
C LYS A 86 -1.72 -0.66 -1.50
N ALA A 87 -1.45 0.01 -0.38
CA ALA A 87 -0.49 1.10 -0.34
C ALA A 87 0.94 0.61 -0.60
N VAL A 88 1.33 -0.57 -0.09
CA VAL A 88 2.62 -1.20 -0.39
C VAL A 88 2.74 -1.55 -1.87
N ALA A 89 1.75 -2.22 -2.44
CA ALA A 89 1.77 -2.60 -3.85
C ALA A 89 1.90 -1.36 -4.77
N ASN A 90 1.14 -0.29 -4.49
CA ASN A 90 1.22 0.95 -5.25
C ASN A 90 2.55 1.71 -5.06
N LEU A 91 3.13 1.66 -3.86
CA LEU A 91 4.48 2.20 -3.65
C LEU A 91 5.51 1.44 -4.52
N ASN A 92 5.41 0.11 -4.56
CA ASN A 92 6.34 -0.74 -5.32
C ASN A 92 6.11 -0.69 -6.85
N THR A 93 4.92 -0.33 -7.31
CA THR A 93 4.63 -0.03 -8.74
C THR A 93 4.91 1.42 -9.13
N ASP A 94 5.45 2.22 -8.22
CA ASP A 94 5.79 3.63 -8.44
C ASP A 94 4.60 4.60 -8.50
N ASP A 95 3.37 4.13 -8.26
CA ASP A 95 2.17 4.96 -8.14
C ASP A 95 2.07 5.60 -6.74
N LEU A 96 2.91 6.61 -6.54
CA LEU A 96 3.05 7.29 -5.25
C LEU A 96 1.79 8.09 -4.86
N ILE A 97 0.98 8.52 -5.84
CA ILE A 97 -0.27 9.26 -5.58
C ILE A 97 -1.28 8.31 -4.96
N THR A 98 -1.52 7.16 -5.60
CA THR A 98 -2.44 6.15 -5.09
C THR A 98 -1.93 5.58 -3.76
N ALA A 99 -0.62 5.35 -3.63
CA ALA A 99 -0.02 4.89 -2.37
C ALA A 99 -0.28 5.88 -1.22
N HIS A 100 -0.03 7.18 -1.44
CA HIS A 100 -0.23 8.23 -0.43
C HIS A 100 -1.70 8.37 -0.01
N TYR A 101 -2.62 8.36 -0.99
CA TYR A 101 -4.04 8.42 -0.71
C TYR A 101 -4.51 7.19 0.09
N THR A 102 -4.06 6.00 -0.32
CA THR A 102 -4.44 4.73 0.32
C THR A 102 -3.93 4.66 1.77
N VAL A 103 -2.68 5.02 2.04
CA VAL A 103 -2.14 5.01 3.41
C VAL A 103 -2.79 6.09 4.29
N THR A 104 -3.25 7.19 3.69
CA THR A 104 -4.00 8.22 4.42
C THR A 104 -5.36 7.68 4.87
N LYS A 105 -6.10 6.99 3.99
CA LYS A 105 -7.34 6.28 4.36
C LYS A 105 -7.14 5.25 5.47
N LEU A 106 -6.03 4.51 5.43
CA LEU A 106 -5.66 3.59 6.51
C LEU A 106 -5.53 4.33 7.85
N LEU A 107 -4.81 5.45 7.86
CA LEU A 107 -4.55 6.21 9.08
C LEU A 107 -5.75 7.00 9.58
N GLU A 108 -6.70 7.37 8.72
CA GLU A 108 -8.00 7.89 9.14
C GLU A 108 -8.78 6.87 9.98
N ARG A 109 -8.69 5.58 9.61
CA ARG A 109 -9.35 4.46 10.31
C ARG A 109 -8.56 3.99 11.53
N SER A 110 -7.24 3.99 11.44
CA SER A 110 -6.32 3.52 12.50
C SER A 110 -5.15 4.49 12.69
N PRO A 111 -5.38 5.63 13.38
CA PRO A 111 -4.37 6.69 13.51
C PRO A 111 -3.08 6.25 14.22
N ARG A 112 -3.19 5.24 15.09
CA ARG A 112 -2.09 4.68 15.89
C ARG A 112 -1.39 3.49 15.22
N SER A 113 -1.68 3.21 13.94
CA SER A 113 -1.00 2.13 13.21
C SER A 113 0.49 2.48 13.01
N ASN A 114 1.37 1.77 13.72
CA ASN A 114 2.83 1.95 13.57
C ASN A 114 3.27 1.64 12.13
N GLN A 115 2.74 0.55 11.54
CA GLN A 115 3.04 0.16 10.17
C GLN A 115 2.54 1.20 9.15
N GLY A 116 1.32 1.73 9.33
CA GLY A 116 0.77 2.77 8.46
C GLY A 116 1.56 4.08 8.53
N ASN A 117 1.97 4.51 9.73
CA ASN A 117 2.80 5.70 9.91
C ASN A 117 4.19 5.54 9.28
N ALA A 118 4.83 4.38 9.47
CA ALA A 118 6.12 4.08 8.84
C ALA A 118 6.01 4.07 7.31
N LEU A 119 4.96 3.44 6.76
CA LEU A 119 4.70 3.40 5.33
C LEU A 119 4.45 4.80 4.75
N LYS A 120 3.66 5.64 5.44
CA LYS A 120 3.42 7.03 5.04
C LYS A 120 4.71 7.85 5.01
N GLY A 121 5.57 7.69 6.02
CA GLY A 121 6.90 8.31 6.03
C GLY A 121 7.75 7.88 4.82
N ARG A 122 7.75 6.58 4.49
CA ARG A 122 8.45 6.06 3.32
C ARG A 122 7.91 6.62 2.00
N ILE A 123 6.59 6.62 1.80
CA ILE A 123 5.94 7.18 0.60
C ILE A 123 6.31 8.65 0.45
N ASN A 124 6.20 9.45 1.52
CA ASN A 124 6.56 10.86 1.48
C ASN A 124 8.03 11.07 1.10
N ASN A 125 8.93 10.25 1.63
CA ASN A 125 10.34 10.30 1.26
C ASN A 125 10.56 9.97 -0.23
N GLU A 126 9.85 8.99 -0.79
CA GLU A 126 9.94 8.68 -2.23
C GLU A 126 9.34 9.78 -3.11
N ILE A 127 8.23 10.40 -2.70
CA ILE A 127 7.64 11.57 -3.37
C ILE A 127 8.65 12.71 -3.40
N LEU A 128 9.26 13.01 -2.25
CA LEU A 128 10.29 14.04 -2.13
C LEU A 128 11.48 13.71 -3.02
N LYS A 129 12.06 12.51 -2.93
CA LYS A 129 13.21 12.12 -3.77
C LYS A 129 12.94 12.33 -5.27
N LYS A 130 11.77 11.95 -5.77
CA LYS A 130 11.43 12.13 -7.19
C LYS A 130 11.08 13.57 -7.56
N GLY A 131 10.40 14.29 -6.66
CA GLY A 131 10.16 15.72 -6.81
C GLY A 131 11.46 16.51 -6.84
N LEU A 132 12.43 16.14 -5.99
CA LEU A 132 13.79 16.70 -5.94
C LEU A 132 14.64 16.29 -7.15
N ALA A 133 14.41 15.11 -7.74
CA ALA A 133 15.08 14.69 -8.97
C ALA A 133 14.58 15.43 -10.22
N GLY A 134 13.30 15.85 -10.24
CA GLY A 134 12.71 16.64 -11.33
C GLY A 134 12.85 18.15 -11.15
N ILE A 135 13.02 18.64 -9.92
CA ILE A 135 13.13 20.06 -9.58
C ILE A 135 14.24 20.19 -8.54
N GLY A 136 15.36 20.85 -8.89
CA GLY A 136 16.38 21.22 -7.93
C GLY A 136 15.76 21.99 -6.76
N ILE A 137 15.67 21.31 -5.62
CA ILE A 137 15.21 21.71 -4.28
C ILE A 137 14.67 23.13 -4.14
N LEU A 138 13.44 23.24 -3.62
CA LEU A 138 13.17 24.24 -2.58
C LEU A 138 12.61 23.53 -1.35
N ALA A 139 13.41 23.49 -0.29
CA ALA A 139 13.01 23.02 1.03
C ALA A 139 11.94 23.96 1.58
N GLY A 140 10.67 23.61 1.39
CA GLY A 140 9.52 24.33 1.93
C GLY A 140 8.61 23.33 2.63
N VAL A 141 8.50 23.45 3.94
CA VAL A 141 7.55 22.70 4.78
C VAL A 141 6.15 22.80 4.17
N VAL A 142 5.59 21.68 3.69
CA VAL A 142 4.20 21.62 3.22
C VAL A 142 3.30 21.43 4.44
N THR A 143 2.95 22.52 5.11
CA THR A 143 1.75 22.55 5.95
C THR A 143 0.53 22.44 5.06
N VAL A 144 -0.34 21.48 5.39
CA VAL A 144 -1.65 21.22 4.77
C VAL A 144 -2.41 22.52 4.55
N GLY A 145 -2.74 22.83 3.29
CA GLY A 145 -3.60 23.97 2.92
C GLY A 145 -3.11 24.74 1.71
N VAL A 146 -3.14 24.14 0.51
CA VAL A 146 -2.88 24.89 -0.73
C VAL A 146 -4.16 25.60 -1.15
N THR A 147 -4.31 26.86 -0.73
CA THR A 147 -5.14 27.85 -1.43
C THR A 147 -4.20 28.83 -2.11
N LEU A 148 -3.84 28.55 -3.37
CA LEU A 148 -2.97 29.43 -4.15
C LEU A 148 -3.81 30.53 -4.80
N ALA A 149 -3.91 31.70 -4.14
CA ALA A 149 -4.37 32.93 -4.76
C ALA A 149 -3.14 33.83 -5.06
N MET A 150 -2.48 33.61 -6.19
CA MET A 150 -1.50 34.57 -6.72
C MET A 150 -2.23 35.66 -7.49
N ARG A 151 -2.58 36.76 -6.81
CA ARG A 151 -2.92 38.01 -7.50
C ARG A 151 -1.64 38.83 -7.63
N LEU A 152 -1.02 38.72 -8.81
CA LEU A 152 0.10 39.56 -9.21
C LEU A 152 -0.34 41.03 -9.24
N ALA A 153 0.25 41.84 -8.37
CA ALA A 153 0.21 43.28 -8.50
C ALA A 153 1.19 43.71 -9.61
N LYS A 154 0.70 44.48 -10.59
CA LYS A 154 1.59 45.33 -11.39
C LYS A 154 0.86 46.56 -11.95
N ARG A 155 1.33 47.71 -11.42
CA ARG A 155 1.36 49.09 -11.93
C ARG A 155 0.05 49.86 -12.06
#